data_AF-A0AAW7P550-F1
#
_entry.id   AF-A0AAW7P550-F1
#
_cell.length_a   1.000
_cell.length_b   1.000
_cell.length_c   1.000
_cell.angle_alpha   90.00
_cell.angle_beta   90.00
_cell.angle_gamma   90.00
#
_symmetry.space_group_name_H-M   'P 1'
#
loop_
_entity.id
_entity.type
_entity.pdbx_description
1 polymer ?
#
loop_
_entity_poly.entity_id
_entity_poly.type
_entity_poly.pdbx_seq_one_letter_code
_entity_poly.pdbx_strand_id
1 'polypeptide(L)'
;MPIRTFEDRLTPEDYTDIQKWDKILKDEDKSFANAKRRDRYHKLGSLDENISNEGRQTDRYDLIASDSLDAEQAYIYNELLGTVHDYISALSTNDQIIMVGKLRDRPISSSALSKIVECSDKTVTSRFKKHREVLQDMLKDYR
;
A
#
# COMPACT_ATOMS: atom_id res chain seq x y z
N MET A 1 13.34 -71.61 0.59
CA MET A 1 12.64 -70.79 1.59
C MET A 1 11.63 -69.92 0.87
N PRO A 2 10.41 -69.71 1.39
CA PRO A 2 9.46 -68.81 0.73
C PRO A 2 10.01 -67.38 0.76
N ILE A 3 9.93 -66.68 -0.38
CA ILE A 3 10.33 -65.28 -0.50
C ILE A 3 9.24 -64.46 0.19
N ARG A 4 9.56 -63.88 1.35
CA ARG A 4 8.66 -62.93 2.01
C ARG A 4 8.75 -61.56 1.34
N THR A 5 7.61 -60.98 0.99
CA THR A 5 7.51 -59.63 0.43
C THR A 5 7.50 -58.59 1.55
N PHE A 6 7.59 -57.30 1.18
CA PHE A 6 7.44 -56.20 2.13
C PHE A 6 6.05 -56.22 2.80
N GLU A 7 5.02 -56.59 2.04
CA GLU A 7 3.63 -56.67 2.49
C GLU A 7 3.42 -57.72 3.59
N ASP A 8 4.21 -58.81 3.58
CA ASP A 8 4.19 -59.86 4.61
C ASP A 8 4.70 -59.39 5.98
N ARG A 9 5.29 -58.18 6.06
CA ARG A 9 5.83 -57.60 7.30
C ARG A 9 4.90 -56.55 7.91
N LEU A 10 3.87 -56.13 7.18
CA LEU A 10 2.95 -55.08 7.61
C LEU A 10 1.94 -55.66 8.60
N THR A 11 1.81 -55.01 9.75
CA THR A 11 0.73 -55.30 10.70
C THR A 11 -0.57 -54.64 10.21
N PRO A 12 -1.74 -55.06 10.72
CA PRO A 12 -3.01 -54.36 10.47
C PRO A 12 -2.96 -52.86 10.82
N GLU A 13 -2.17 -52.47 11.82
CA GLU A 13 -1.96 -51.08 12.20
C GLU A 13 -1.16 -50.33 11.12
N ASP A 14 -0.12 -50.93 10.56
CA ASP A 14 0.65 -50.33 9.46
C ASP A 14 -0.24 -50.04 8.24
N TYR A 15 -1.17 -50.94 7.91
CA TYR A 15 -2.14 -50.71 6.84
C TYR A 15 -3.08 -49.53 7.13
N THR A 16 -3.52 -49.37 8.38
CA THR A 16 -4.35 -48.22 8.76
C THR A 16 -3.57 -46.91 8.71
N ASP A 17 -2.29 -46.92 9.08
CA ASP A 17 -1.47 -45.71 9.05
C ASP A 17 -1.09 -45.32 7.62
N ILE A 18 -0.80 -46.29 6.74
CA ILE A 18 -0.61 -46.03 5.30
C ILE A 18 -1.86 -45.37 4.70
N GLN A 19 -3.06 -45.83 5.04
CA GLN A 19 -4.31 -45.20 4.57
C GLN A 19 -4.49 -43.77 5.10
N LYS A 20 -4.11 -43.50 6.35
CA LYS A 20 -4.16 -42.13 6.91
C LYS A 20 -3.17 -41.21 6.18
N TRP A 21 -1.94 -41.66 5.97
CA TRP A 21 -0.92 -40.90 5.26
C TRP A 21 -1.29 -40.64 3.81
N ASP A 22 -1.82 -41.65 3.09
CA ASP A 22 -2.33 -41.49 1.73
C ASP A 22 -3.46 -40.44 1.66
N LYS A 23 -4.35 -40.42 2.66
CA LYS A 23 -5.39 -39.39 2.76
C LYS A 23 -4.82 -38.00 3.00
N ILE A 24 -3.87 -37.85 3.92
CA ILE A 24 -3.22 -36.57 4.23
C ILE A 24 -2.53 -36.01 2.98
N LEU A 25 -1.73 -36.83 2.30
CA LEU A 25 -1.04 -36.44 1.06
C LEU A 25 -2.02 -36.00 -0.03
N LYS A 26 -3.12 -36.74 -0.23
CA LYS A 26 -4.17 -36.37 -1.19
C LYS A 26 -4.85 -35.05 -0.86
N ASP A 27 -5.03 -34.74 0.43
CA ASP A 27 -5.66 -33.50 0.86
C ASP A 27 -4.69 -32.30 0.74
N GLU A 28 -3.39 -32.51 1.00
CA GLU A 28 -2.33 -31.53 0.71
C GLU A 28 -2.22 -31.23 -0.80
N ASP A 29 -2.22 -32.27 -1.65
CA ASP A 29 -2.20 -32.12 -3.11
C ASP A 29 -3.39 -31.29 -3.62
N LYS A 30 -4.59 -31.55 -3.07
CA LYS A 30 -5.79 -30.74 -3.39
C LYS A 30 -5.62 -29.29 -2.94
N SER A 31 -5.08 -29.05 -1.75
CA SER A 31 -4.85 -27.71 -1.22
C SER A 31 -3.89 -26.93 -2.13
N PHE A 32 -2.78 -27.56 -2.52
CA PHE A 32 -1.81 -26.97 -3.44
C PHE A 32 -2.41 -26.69 -4.83
N ALA A 33 -3.16 -27.64 -5.39
CA ALA A 33 -3.83 -27.45 -6.68
C ALA A 33 -4.86 -26.31 -6.63
N ASN A 34 -5.57 -26.14 -5.52
CA ASN A 34 -6.52 -25.06 -5.31
C ASN A 34 -5.83 -23.71 -5.13
N ALA A 35 -4.69 -23.64 -4.43
CA ALA A 35 -3.87 -22.45 -4.36
C ALA A 35 -3.41 -22.02 -5.76
N LYS A 36 -2.85 -22.95 -6.55
CA LYS A 36 -2.43 -22.68 -7.94
C LYS A 36 -3.58 -22.24 -8.84
N ARG A 37 -4.82 -22.72 -8.59
CA ARG A 37 -6.04 -22.25 -9.30
C ARG A 37 -6.37 -20.80 -8.92
N ARG A 38 -6.31 -20.45 -7.63
CA ARG A 38 -6.53 -19.08 -7.16
C ARG A 38 -5.49 -18.12 -7.73
N ASP A 39 -4.23 -18.52 -7.76
CA ASP A 39 -3.16 -17.70 -8.34
C ASP A 39 -3.43 -17.42 -9.82
N ARG A 40 -3.82 -18.45 -10.60
CA ARG A 40 -4.23 -18.26 -12.00
C ARG A 40 -5.45 -17.35 -12.15
N TYR A 41 -6.46 -17.49 -11.29
CA TYR A 41 -7.66 -16.65 -11.33
C TYR A 41 -7.33 -15.17 -11.11
N HIS A 42 -6.44 -14.87 -10.16
CA HIS A 42 -5.99 -13.52 -9.86
C HIS A 42 -4.78 -13.06 -10.69
N LYS A 43 -4.28 -13.90 -11.61
CA LYS A 43 -3.07 -13.66 -12.41
C LYS A 43 -1.83 -13.37 -11.56
N LEU A 44 -1.74 -14.00 -10.39
CA LEU A 44 -0.57 -13.93 -9.52
C LEU A 44 0.55 -14.81 -10.08
N GLY A 45 1.78 -14.32 -9.98
CA GLY A 45 3.00 -15.03 -10.37
C GLY A 45 4.04 -14.97 -9.25
N SER A 46 5.08 -15.81 -9.35
CA SER A 46 6.17 -15.79 -8.38
C SER A 46 6.99 -14.52 -8.51
N LEU A 47 7.38 -13.92 -7.39
CA LEU A 47 8.33 -12.82 -7.37
C LEU A 47 9.77 -13.30 -7.61
N ASP A 48 10.04 -14.56 -7.26
CA ASP A 48 11.32 -15.24 -7.49
C ASP A 48 11.41 -15.87 -8.89
N GLU A 49 10.48 -15.52 -9.79
CA GLU A 49 10.53 -15.97 -11.18
C GLU A 49 11.73 -15.31 -11.87
N ASN A 50 12.71 -16.09 -12.30
CA ASN A 50 13.81 -15.57 -13.12
C ASN A 50 13.27 -15.20 -14.50
N ILE A 51 13.34 -13.91 -14.82
CA ILE A 51 12.82 -13.33 -16.06
C ILE A 51 13.92 -12.99 -17.06
N SER A 52 15.19 -13.31 -16.75
CA SER A 52 16.29 -13.12 -17.69
C SER A 52 16.37 -14.24 -18.72
N ASN A 53 16.66 -13.87 -19.98
CA ASN A 53 16.89 -14.81 -21.07
C ASN A 53 18.38 -15.19 -21.26
N GLU A 54 19.31 -14.50 -20.59
CA GLU A 54 20.77 -14.57 -20.90
C GLU A 54 21.62 -15.14 -19.76
N GLY A 55 21.03 -15.99 -18.90
CA GLY A 55 21.76 -16.64 -17.81
C GLY A 55 22.11 -15.72 -16.62
N ARG A 56 21.66 -14.47 -16.66
CA ARG A 56 21.66 -13.60 -15.48
C ARG A 56 20.54 -14.06 -14.54
N GLN A 57 20.77 -14.03 -13.24
CA GLN A 57 19.69 -14.18 -12.27
C GLN A 57 19.09 -12.79 -12.06
N THR A 58 17.88 -12.58 -12.56
CA THR A 58 17.11 -11.36 -12.31
C THR A 58 15.71 -11.81 -12.00
N ASP A 59 15.35 -11.69 -10.74
CA ASP A 59 14.06 -12.13 -10.25
C ASP A 59 13.04 -11.05 -10.55
N ARG A 60 11.78 -11.44 -10.74
CA ARG A 60 10.70 -10.50 -11.04
C ARG A 60 10.56 -9.40 -9.99
N TYR A 61 10.90 -9.70 -8.73
CA TYR A 61 10.98 -8.74 -7.64
C TYR A 61 11.89 -7.54 -7.95
N ASP A 62 13.03 -7.77 -8.59
CA ASP A 62 14.05 -6.74 -8.85
C ASP A 62 13.57 -5.64 -9.80
N LEU A 63 12.51 -5.91 -10.58
CA LEU A 63 11.91 -4.94 -11.50
C LEU A 63 10.69 -4.22 -10.94
N ILE A 64 10.20 -4.62 -9.76
CA ILE A 64 9.07 -3.96 -9.12
C ILE A 64 9.63 -2.73 -8.40
N ALA A 65 9.37 -1.56 -8.96
CA ALA A 65 9.71 -0.30 -8.31
C ALA A 65 8.98 -0.21 -6.96
N SER A 66 9.69 0.31 -5.95
CA SER A 66 9.07 0.65 -4.68
C SER A 66 8.04 1.76 -4.87
N ASP A 67 6.93 1.70 -4.13
CA ASP A 67 5.96 2.79 -4.03
C ASP A 67 6.49 3.98 -3.18
N SER A 68 7.68 3.84 -2.58
CA SER A 68 8.33 4.91 -1.83
C SER A 68 8.89 5.99 -2.73
N LEU A 69 8.80 7.24 -2.29
CA LEU A 69 9.46 8.36 -2.96
C LEU A 69 10.97 8.11 -3.05
N ASP A 70 11.55 8.37 -4.21
CA ASP A 70 13.00 8.46 -4.35
C ASP A 70 13.54 9.75 -3.68
N ALA A 71 14.86 9.89 -3.65
CA ALA A 71 15.50 11.03 -2.99
C ALA A 71 15.14 12.38 -3.62
N GLU A 72 14.99 12.44 -4.95
CA GLU A 72 14.64 13.67 -5.66
C GLU A 72 13.17 14.04 -5.41
N GLN A 73 12.28 13.06 -5.48
CA GLN A 73 10.87 13.20 -5.17
C GLN A 73 10.65 13.63 -3.71
N ALA A 74 11.37 13.03 -2.77
CA ALA A 74 11.32 13.40 -1.37
C ALA A 74 11.83 14.84 -1.15
N TYR A 75 12.90 15.24 -1.84
CA TYR A 75 13.42 16.60 -1.78
C TYR A 75 12.39 17.63 -2.28
N ILE A 76 11.82 17.41 -3.47
CA ILE A 76 10.79 18.28 -4.06
C ILE A 76 9.57 18.37 -3.14
N TYR A 77 9.15 17.24 -2.56
CA TYR A 77 8.02 17.21 -1.62
C TYR A 77 8.31 18.02 -0.34
N ASN A 78 9.52 17.93 0.20
CA ASN A 78 9.92 18.71 1.36
C ASN A 78 9.98 20.22 1.05
N GLU A 79 10.48 20.59 -0.12
CA GLU A 79 10.51 21.99 -0.58
C GLU A 79 9.09 22.57 -0.74
N LEU A 80 8.19 21.78 -1.32
CA LEU A 80 6.76 22.09 -1.40
C LEU A 80 6.14 22.32 -0.01
N LEU A 81 6.37 21.40 0.93
CA LEU A 81 5.87 21.53 2.30
C LEU A 81 6.44 22.74 3.02
N GLY A 82 7.74 23.02 2.87
CA GLY A 82 8.38 24.22 3.41
C GLY A 82 7.76 25.50 2.88
N THR A 83 7.56 25.57 1.56
CA THR A 83 6.92 26.72 0.89
C THR A 83 5.50 26.97 1.42
N VAL A 84 4.69 25.91 1.57
CA VAL A 84 3.34 26.01 2.14
C VAL A 84 3.39 26.47 3.60
N HIS A 85 4.29 25.88 4.40
CA HIS A 85 4.45 26.21 5.81
C HIS A 85 4.83 27.68 6.01
N ASP A 86 5.82 28.17 5.26
CA ASP A 86 6.34 29.53 5.38
C ASP A 86 5.29 30.55 4.96
N TYR A 87 4.56 30.28 3.88
CA TYR A 87 3.45 31.12 3.46
C TYR A 87 2.36 31.21 4.52
N ILE A 88 1.91 30.08 5.07
CA ILE A 88 0.88 30.07 6.11
C ILE A 88 1.38 30.80 7.35
N SER A 89 2.63 30.57 7.78
CA SER A 89 3.21 31.18 8.98
C SER A 89 3.30 32.71 8.91
N ALA A 90 3.39 33.27 7.70
CA ALA A 90 3.38 34.71 7.46
C ALA A 90 1.97 35.35 7.49
N LEU A 91 0.90 34.55 7.53
CA LEU A 91 -0.48 35.06 7.56
C LEU A 91 -0.87 35.59 8.95
N SER A 92 -1.99 36.32 9.01
CA SER A 92 -2.60 36.68 10.29
C SER A 92 -3.04 35.43 11.07
N THR A 93 -3.05 35.48 12.40
CA THR A 93 -3.48 34.34 13.26
C THR A 93 -4.81 33.73 12.81
N ASN A 94 -5.76 34.58 12.44
CA ASN A 94 -7.08 34.16 11.98
C ASN A 94 -7.02 33.43 10.64
N ASP A 95 -6.21 33.91 9.69
CA ASP A 95 -6.05 33.28 8.39
C ASP A 95 -5.21 31.99 8.48
N GLN A 96 -4.25 31.92 9.41
CA GLN A 96 -3.53 30.68 9.75
C GLN A 96 -4.50 29.59 10.22
N ILE A 97 -5.38 29.91 11.18
CA ILE A 97 -6.40 28.98 11.68
C ILE A 97 -7.31 28.48 10.55
N ILE A 98 -7.73 29.38 9.66
CA ILE A 98 -8.57 29.03 8.49
C ILE A 98 -7.80 28.09 7.55
N MET A 99 -6.57 28.44 7.18
CA MET A 99 -5.76 27.67 6.23
C MET A 99 -5.44 26.27 6.77
N VAL A 100 -4.90 26.20 8.00
CA VAL A 100 -4.59 24.91 8.66
C VAL A 100 -5.85 24.08 8.87
N GLY A 101 -6.99 24.70 9.22
CA GLY A 101 -8.25 23.99 9.40
C GLY A 101 -8.80 23.38 8.11
N LYS A 102 -8.57 24.03 6.96
CA LYS A 102 -9.07 23.60 5.65
C LYS A 102 -8.16 22.63 4.90
N LEU A 103 -6.85 22.66 5.16
CA LEU A 103 -5.86 21.83 4.44
C LEU A 103 -5.62 20.45 5.08
N ARG A 104 -6.20 20.16 6.24
CA ARG A 104 -6.12 18.84 6.88
C ARG A 104 -6.81 17.75 6.05
N ASP A 105 -6.37 16.50 6.21
CA ASP A 105 -7.00 15.30 5.62
C ASP A 105 -8.51 15.23 5.87
N ARG A 106 -8.94 15.70 7.05
CA ARG A 106 -10.34 15.98 7.37
C ARG A 106 -10.53 17.49 7.54
N PRO A 107 -10.94 18.22 6.48
CA PRO A 107 -11.15 19.65 6.54
C PRO A 107 -12.24 20.06 7.52
N ILE A 108 -12.01 21.12 8.28
CA ILE A 108 -13.00 21.69 9.19
C ILE A 108 -14.04 22.50 8.37
N SER A 109 -15.32 22.38 8.73
CA SER A 109 -16.40 23.13 8.06
C SER A 109 -16.21 24.64 8.26
N SER A 110 -16.69 25.44 7.29
CA SER A 110 -16.61 26.90 7.41
C SER A 110 -17.41 27.43 8.61
N SER A 111 -18.50 26.74 8.97
CA SER A 111 -19.36 27.05 10.13
C SER A 111 -18.72 26.77 11.49
N ALA A 112 -17.77 25.84 11.56
CA ALA A 112 -17.02 25.60 12.78
C ALA A 112 -15.86 26.60 12.91
N LEU A 113 -15.17 26.89 11.80
CA LEU A 113 -14.09 27.88 11.76
C LEU A 113 -14.59 29.30 12.00
N SER A 114 -15.78 29.64 11.53
CA SER A 114 -16.39 30.96 11.72
C SER A 114 -16.61 31.29 13.20
N LYS A 115 -16.97 30.29 14.00
CA LYS A 115 -17.10 30.41 15.47
C LYS A 115 -15.76 30.62 16.17
N ILE A 116 -14.68 30.00 15.67
CA ILE A 116 -13.33 30.11 16.25
C ILE A 116 -12.71 31.47 15.95
N VAL A 117 -12.89 31.94 14.70
CA VAL A 117 -12.25 33.15 14.17
C VAL A 117 -13.17 34.38 14.33
N GLU A 118 -14.34 34.20 14.95
CA GLU A 118 -15.35 35.24 15.21
C GLU A 118 -15.72 36.05 13.95
N CYS A 119 -15.92 35.37 12.82
CA CYS A 119 -16.35 35.99 11.57
C CYS A 119 -17.45 35.16 10.89
N SER A 120 -17.96 35.61 9.74
CA SER A 120 -19.02 34.87 9.04
C SER A 120 -18.44 33.68 8.24
N ASP A 121 -19.24 32.63 8.04
CA ASP A 121 -18.91 31.49 7.18
C ASP A 121 -18.51 31.92 5.76
N LYS A 122 -19.16 32.97 5.24
CA LYS A 122 -18.85 33.58 3.95
C LYS A 122 -17.46 34.20 3.95
N THR A 123 -17.11 34.90 5.04
CA THR A 123 -15.78 35.49 5.24
C THR A 123 -14.70 34.42 5.32
N VAL A 124 -14.92 33.33 6.09
CA VAL A 124 -13.99 32.19 6.16
C VAL A 124 -13.74 31.61 4.76
N THR A 125 -14.81 31.37 4.01
CA THR A 125 -14.73 30.76 2.68
C THR A 125 -14.00 31.66 1.68
N SER A 126 -14.28 32.97 1.73
CA SER A 126 -13.61 33.98 0.89
C SER A 126 -12.11 34.08 1.20
N ARG A 127 -11.74 34.16 2.49
CA ARG A 127 -10.34 34.21 2.93
C ARG A 127 -9.57 32.95 2.51
N PHE A 128 -10.15 31.77 2.74
CA PHE A 128 -9.54 30.52 2.29
C PHE A 128 -9.33 30.51 0.77
N LYS A 129 -10.35 30.89 -0.01
CA LYS A 129 -10.25 30.94 -1.48
C LYS A 129 -9.11 31.85 -1.94
N LYS A 130 -9.01 33.05 -1.37
CA LYS A 130 -7.94 34.02 -1.67
C LYS A 130 -6.55 33.40 -1.44
N HIS A 131 -6.32 32.81 -0.27
CA HIS A 131 -5.01 32.25 0.05
C HIS A 131 -4.70 30.97 -0.75
N ARG A 132 -5.72 30.18 -1.08
CA ARG A 132 -5.59 29.01 -1.97
C ARG A 132 -5.15 29.43 -3.37
N GLU A 133 -5.70 30.51 -3.93
CA GLU A 133 -5.32 31.01 -5.26
C GLU A 133 -3.85 31.45 -5.28
N VAL A 134 -3.39 32.14 -4.24
CA VAL A 134 -1.97 32.51 -4.10
C VAL A 134 -1.07 31.28 -4.00
N LEU A 135 -1.42 30.30 -3.17
CA LEU A 135 -0.67 29.04 -3.09
C LEU A 135 -0.63 28.29 -4.42
N GLN A 136 -1.74 28.27 -5.17
CA GLN A 136 -1.79 27.62 -6.48
C GLN A 136 -0.85 28.28 -7.49
N ASP A 137 -0.71 29.61 -7.44
CA ASP A 137 0.21 30.34 -8.32
C ASP A 137 1.67 30.14 -7.90
N MET A 138 1.97 30.22 -6.60
CA MET A 138 3.34 29.98 -6.08
C MET A 138 3.83 28.56 -6.35
N LEU A 139 2.92 27.58 -6.34
CA LEU A 139 3.25 26.17 -6.46
C LEU A 139 3.04 25.61 -7.87
N LYS A 140 2.84 26.48 -8.87
CA LYS A 140 2.57 26.05 -10.25
C LYS A 140 3.71 25.23 -10.86
N ASP A 141 4.94 25.47 -10.41
CA ASP A 141 6.15 24.81 -10.92
C ASP A 141 6.39 23.42 -10.30
N TYR A 142 5.63 23.07 -9.25
CA TYR A 142 5.62 21.75 -8.62
C TYR A 142 4.60 20.77 -9.23
N ARG A 143 3.94 21.16 -10.33
CA ARG A 143 2.88 20.38 -10.99
C ARG A 143 3.38 19.49 -12.12
#